data_AF-A0A800C5Z7-F1
#
_entry.id   AF-A0A800C5Z7-F1
#
_cell.length_a   1.000
_cell.length_b   1.000
_cell.length_c   1.000
_cell.angle_alpha   90.00
_cell.angle_beta   90.00
_cell.angle_gamma   90.00
#
_symmetry.space_group_name_H-M   'P 1'
#
loop_
_entity.id
_entity.type
_entity.pdbx_description
1 polymer ?
#
loop_
_entity_poly.entity_id
_entity_poly.type
_entity_poly.pdbx_seq_one_letter_code
_entity_poly.pdbx_strand_id
1 'polypeptide(L)'
;ESYQHSLTVRLRSEPVFEVQFVSLAGLAALKIFAWNDDRPRRSRDAQDLALLMRKYVDAGNMERFYAEESDLAGQEQFDYEIGSARLLGRDIATMFRRETSQAILEILERETGEQHRYRLVEDMFSGDDFEEKLQYLEALKAGIIDRLGPSEVT
;
A
#
# COMPACT_ATOMS: atom_id res chain seq x y z
N GLU A 1 -7.58 4.61 -13.94
CA GLU A 1 -6.77 3.42 -13.63
C GLU A 1 -7.40 2.60 -12.50
N SER A 2 -7.64 3.12 -11.30
CA SER A 2 -8.23 2.31 -10.20
C SER A 2 -9.58 1.67 -10.49
N TYR A 3 -10.45 2.37 -11.23
CA TYR A 3 -11.74 1.86 -11.68
C TYR A 3 -11.62 0.65 -12.64
N GLN A 4 -10.52 0.53 -13.40
CA GLN A 4 -10.34 -0.57 -14.35
C GLN A 4 -9.92 -1.88 -13.67
N HIS A 5 -9.44 -1.81 -12.42
CA HIS A 5 -9.13 -2.97 -11.58
C HIS A 5 -10.19 -3.15 -10.49
N SER A 6 -11.42 -2.72 -10.74
CA SER A 6 -12.51 -2.93 -9.80
C SER A 6 -12.97 -4.39 -9.80
N LEU A 7 -13.21 -4.93 -8.62
CA LEU A 7 -13.86 -6.21 -8.40
C LEU A 7 -15.36 -6.04 -8.58
N THR A 8 -15.94 -6.78 -9.52
CA THR A 8 -17.41 -6.86 -9.65
C THR A 8 -17.94 -7.84 -8.61
N VAL A 9 -18.69 -7.32 -7.63
CA VAL A 9 -19.33 -8.15 -6.60
C VAL A 9 -20.81 -8.25 -6.90
N ARG A 10 -21.30 -9.48 -7.08
CA ARG A 10 -22.72 -9.77 -7.21
C ARG A 10 -23.36 -9.90 -5.84
N LEU A 11 -24.27 -8.99 -5.53
CA LEU A 11 -24.98 -8.93 -4.25
C LEU A 11 -26.34 -9.63 -4.30
N ARG A 12 -26.92 -9.76 -5.49
CA ARG A 12 -28.19 -10.46 -5.71
C ARG A 12 -28.24 -11.01 -7.13
N SER A 13 -28.73 -12.25 -7.28
CA SER A 13 -28.86 -12.90 -8.58
C SER A 13 -30.14 -12.49 -9.32
N GLU A 14 -31.25 -12.23 -8.60
CA GLU A 14 -32.52 -11.83 -9.22
C GLU A 14 -33.26 -10.74 -8.41
N PRO A 15 -33.52 -9.56 -9.01
CA PRO A 15 -32.88 -9.08 -10.23
C PRO A 15 -31.37 -8.95 -9.99
N VAL A 16 -30.57 -9.18 -11.05
CA VAL A 16 -29.11 -9.08 -11.00
C VAL A 16 -28.73 -7.70 -10.46
N PHE A 17 -27.97 -7.69 -9.36
CA PHE A 17 -27.42 -6.48 -8.78
C PHE A 17 -25.94 -6.67 -8.51
N GLU A 18 -25.13 -5.95 -9.27
CA GLU A 18 -23.67 -6.00 -9.24
C GLU A 18 -23.12 -4.60 -8.97
N VAL A 19 -22.07 -4.54 -8.17
CA VAL A 19 -21.39 -3.28 -7.79
C VAL A 19 -19.90 -3.42 -8.09
N GLN A 20 -19.30 -2.36 -8.61
CA GLN A 20 -17.86 -2.27 -8.83
C GLN A 20 -17.17 -1.75 -7.57
N PHE A 21 -16.29 -2.57 -6.97
CA PHE A 21 -15.47 -2.20 -5.83
C PHE A 21 -14.03 -1.98 -6.27
N VAL A 22 -13.40 -0.88 -5.86
CA VAL A 22 -11.96 -0.73 -6.07
C VAL A 22 -11.22 -1.86 -5.32
N SER A 23 -10.16 -2.41 -5.92
CA SER A 23 -9.28 -3.35 -5.22
C SER A 23 -8.64 -2.68 -4.00
N LEU A 24 -8.17 -3.47 -3.03
CA LEU A 24 -7.49 -2.93 -1.85
C LEU A 24 -6.20 -2.18 -2.21
N ALA A 25 -5.45 -2.65 -3.21
CA ALA A 25 -4.30 -1.93 -3.77
C ALA A 25 -4.70 -0.59 -4.39
N GLY A 26 -5.80 -0.56 -5.16
CA GLY A 26 -6.33 0.68 -5.71
C GLY A 26 -6.82 1.65 -4.64
N LEU A 27 -7.43 1.13 -3.56
CA LEU A 27 -7.85 1.93 -2.42
C LEU A 27 -6.63 2.54 -1.71
N ALA A 28 -5.58 1.75 -1.47
CA ALA A 28 -4.35 2.25 -0.85
C ALA A 28 -3.70 3.39 -1.64
N ALA A 29 -3.60 3.24 -2.97
CA ALA A 29 -3.12 4.32 -3.84
C ALA A 29 -3.96 5.60 -3.73
N LEU A 30 -5.30 5.46 -3.71
CA LEU A 30 -6.21 6.60 -3.51
C LEU A 30 -6.02 7.27 -2.14
N LYS A 31 -5.74 6.49 -1.09
CA LYS A 31 -5.44 7.02 0.26
C LYS A 31 -4.16 7.85 0.26
N ILE A 32 -3.11 7.40 -0.44
CA ILE A 32 -1.84 8.13 -0.56
C ILE A 32 -2.06 9.49 -1.22
N PHE A 33 -2.75 9.53 -2.37
CA PHE A 33 -3.05 10.79 -3.06
C PHE A 33 -3.96 11.70 -2.22
N ALA A 34 -5.05 11.15 -1.66
CA ALA A 34 -5.98 11.92 -0.85
C ALA A 34 -5.33 12.55 0.38
N TRP A 35 -4.39 11.83 1.02
CA TRP A 35 -3.61 12.37 2.13
C TRP A 35 -2.65 13.49 1.68
N ASN A 36 -1.97 13.32 0.55
CA ASN A 36 -1.04 14.32 0.01
C ASN A 36 -1.76 15.61 -0.43
N ASP A 37 -2.97 15.52 -0.96
CA ASP A 37 -3.70 16.65 -1.55
C ASP A 37 -4.33 17.61 -0.52
N ASP A 38 -4.77 17.12 0.65
CA ASP A 38 -5.55 17.93 1.62
C ASP A 38 -5.16 17.64 3.08
N ARG A 39 -3.85 17.67 3.36
CA ARG A 39 -3.33 17.69 4.73
C ARG A 39 -3.59 19.06 5.38
N PRO A 40 -4.13 19.14 6.62
CA PRO A 40 -4.29 18.08 7.64
C PRO A 40 -5.71 17.50 7.78
N ARG A 41 -6.66 17.78 6.88
CA ARG A 41 -8.06 17.30 7.03
C ARG A 41 -8.24 15.79 6.80
N ARG A 42 -7.18 15.11 6.34
CA ARG A 42 -7.19 13.73 5.85
C ARG A 42 -6.31 12.77 6.67
N SER A 43 -6.07 13.04 7.95
CA SER A 43 -5.32 12.13 8.83
C SER A 43 -5.93 10.73 8.93
N ARG A 44 -7.25 10.61 8.75
CA ARG A 44 -7.93 9.31 8.66
C ARG A 44 -7.47 8.48 7.46
N ASP A 45 -7.10 9.11 6.34
CA ASP A 45 -6.60 8.37 5.18
C ASP A 45 -5.21 7.75 5.45
N ALA A 46 -4.40 8.39 6.29
CA ALA A 46 -3.14 7.80 6.78
C ALA A 46 -3.42 6.56 7.67
N GLN A 47 -4.35 6.66 8.61
CA GLN A 47 -4.75 5.54 9.48
C GLN A 47 -5.33 4.36 8.67
N ASP A 48 -6.17 4.65 7.68
CA ASP A 48 -6.71 3.64 6.77
C ASP A 48 -5.59 2.97 5.96
N LEU A 49 -4.59 3.74 5.50
CA LEU A 49 -3.41 3.20 4.81
C LEU A 49 -2.59 2.27 5.72
N ALA A 50 -2.37 2.64 6.98
CA ALA A 50 -1.71 1.78 7.96
C ALA A 50 -2.45 0.45 8.15
N LEU A 51 -3.78 0.49 8.25
CA LEU A 51 -4.60 -0.72 8.35
C LEU A 51 -4.47 -1.59 7.08
N LEU A 52 -4.51 -0.98 5.90
CA LEU A 52 -4.36 -1.69 4.63
C LEU A 52 -3.00 -2.39 4.53
N MET A 53 -1.90 -1.70 4.84
CA MET A 53 -0.55 -2.28 4.84
C MET A 53 -0.46 -3.50 5.77
N ARG A 54 -0.99 -3.36 6.98
CA ARG A 54 -1.00 -4.41 8.00
C ARG A 54 -1.84 -5.63 7.63
N LYS A 55 -2.98 -5.44 6.97
CA LYS A 55 -4.00 -6.47 6.75
C LYS A 55 -4.11 -6.99 5.33
N TYR A 56 -3.25 -6.53 4.42
CA TYR A 56 -3.34 -6.91 3.01
C TYR A 56 -3.25 -8.42 2.78
N VAL A 57 -2.38 -9.13 3.51
CA VAL A 57 -2.24 -10.59 3.39
C VAL A 57 -3.47 -11.32 3.92
N ASP A 58 -3.96 -10.92 5.10
CA ASP A 58 -5.18 -11.45 5.73
C ASP A 58 -6.42 -11.22 4.85
N ALA A 59 -6.40 -10.20 3.99
CA ALA A 59 -7.49 -9.83 3.09
C ALA A 59 -7.53 -10.66 1.78
N GLY A 60 -7.22 -11.96 1.88
CA GLY A 60 -7.32 -12.90 0.77
C GLY A 60 -6.06 -13.05 -0.09
N ASN A 61 -4.91 -12.50 0.34
CA ASN A 61 -3.64 -12.60 -0.38
C ASN A 61 -2.66 -13.60 0.24
N MET A 62 -3.07 -14.37 1.25
CA MET A 62 -2.20 -15.31 1.98
C MET A 62 -1.52 -16.37 1.10
N GLU A 63 -2.24 -16.97 0.15
CA GLU A 63 -1.64 -17.96 -0.75
C GLU A 63 -0.57 -17.34 -1.65
N ARG A 64 -0.86 -16.17 -2.23
CA ARG A 64 0.09 -15.41 -3.04
C ARG A 64 1.31 -14.97 -2.24
N PHE A 65 1.09 -14.53 -1.01
CA PHE A 65 2.15 -14.14 -0.10
C PHE A 65 3.16 -15.26 0.10
N TYR A 66 2.73 -16.49 0.41
CA TYR A 66 3.68 -17.62 0.52
C TYR A 66 4.37 -17.99 -0.79
N ALA A 67 3.72 -17.78 -1.94
CA ALA A 67 4.31 -18.06 -3.24
C ALA A 67 5.33 -17.00 -3.69
N GLU A 68 5.05 -15.72 -3.43
CA GLU A 68 5.86 -14.57 -3.84
C GLU A 68 6.96 -14.23 -2.83
N GLU A 69 6.75 -14.51 -1.53
CA GLU A 69 7.69 -14.17 -0.44
C GLU A 69 8.67 -15.30 -0.06
N SER A 70 8.88 -16.26 -0.97
CA SER A 70 9.94 -17.28 -0.80
C SER A 70 11.34 -16.65 -0.67
N ASP A 71 11.50 -15.40 -1.11
CA ASP A 71 12.68 -14.53 -0.95
C ASP A 71 12.81 -13.91 0.46
N LEU A 72 11.73 -13.81 1.23
CA LEU A 72 11.74 -13.24 2.59
C LEU A 72 11.59 -14.26 3.72
N ALA A 73 11.17 -15.49 3.42
CA ALA A 73 10.94 -16.57 4.38
C ALA A 73 12.20 -17.08 5.13
N GLY A 74 13.39 -16.51 4.86
CA GLY A 74 14.67 -16.90 5.45
C GLY A 74 15.14 -16.07 6.64
N GLN A 75 14.38 -15.06 7.10
CA GLN A 75 14.78 -14.23 8.24
C GLN A 75 14.10 -14.71 9.53
N GLU A 76 14.88 -14.94 10.59
CA GLU A 76 14.46 -15.58 11.85
C GLU A 76 13.38 -14.80 12.64
N GLN A 77 12.97 -13.63 12.15
CA GLN A 77 11.78 -12.87 12.55
C GLN A 77 11.12 -12.34 11.27
N PHE A 78 10.55 -13.23 10.46
CA PHE A 78 9.74 -12.81 9.32
C PHE A 78 8.52 -12.06 9.85
N ASP A 79 8.61 -10.73 9.86
CA ASP A 79 7.51 -9.88 10.26
C ASP A 79 6.46 -9.90 9.15
N TYR A 80 5.45 -10.74 9.39
CA TYR A 80 4.31 -10.95 8.52
C TYR A 80 3.61 -9.63 8.12
N GLU A 81 3.57 -8.64 9.00
CA GLU A 81 2.92 -7.35 8.74
C GLU A 81 3.78 -6.48 7.81
N ILE A 82 5.11 -6.53 7.93
CA ILE A 82 6.05 -5.89 6.99
C ILE A 82 5.95 -6.53 5.60
N GLY A 83 5.94 -7.87 5.53
CA GLY A 83 5.75 -8.59 4.28
C GLY A 83 4.40 -8.23 3.62
N SER A 84 3.36 -8.06 4.43
CA SER A 84 2.04 -7.63 3.94
C SER A 84 2.09 -6.25 3.28
N ALA A 85 2.80 -5.30 3.88
CA ALA A 85 2.99 -3.97 3.30
C ALA A 85 3.77 -4.02 1.98
N ARG A 86 4.84 -4.84 1.90
CA ARG A 86 5.62 -5.00 0.66
C ARG A 86 4.80 -5.62 -0.47
N LEU A 87 4.02 -6.65 -0.20
CA LEU A 87 3.13 -7.27 -1.19
C LEU A 87 2.10 -6.25 -1.72
N LEU A 88 1.52 -5.43 -0.84
CA LEU A 88 0.64 -4.32 -1.25
C LEU A 88 1.35 -3.36 -2.20
N GLY A 89 2.62 -3.01 -1.93
CA GLY A 89 3.43 -2.14 -2.79
C GLY A 89 3.65 -2.73 -4.18
N ARG A 90 3.97 -4.03 -4.25
CA ARG A 90 4.15 -4.77 -5.53
C ARG A 90 2.85 -4.73 -6.36
N ASP A 91 1.71 -4.90 -5.72
CA ASP A 91 0.41 -4.87 -6.38
C ASP A 91 0.00 -3.46 -6.85
N ILE A 92 0.31 -2.41 -6.07
CA ILE A 92 0.13 -1.02 -6.52
C ILE A 92 0.94 -0.77 -7.79
N ALA A 93 2.22 -1.12 -7.82
CA ALA A 93 3.07 -0.89 -8.98
C ALA A 93 2.65 -1.68 -10.22
N THR A 94 2.06 -2.87 -10.04
CA THR A 94 1.53 -3.68 -11.16
C THR A 94 0.21 -3.14 -11.69
N MET A 95 -0.58 -2.50 -10.83
CA MET A 95 -1.92 -2.00 -11.14
C MET A 95 -1.92 -0.67 -11.91
N PHE A 96 -0.94 0.19 -11.67
CA PHE A 96 -0.88 1.53 -12.26
C PHE A 96 0.18 1.63 -13.35
N ARG A 97 0.02 2.61 -14.24
CA ARG A 97 1.08 2.97 -15.19
C ARG A 97 2.30 3.48 -14.44
N ARG A 98 3.46 3.35 -15.08
CA ARG A 98 4.76 3.76 -14.52
C ARG A 98 4.74 5.19 -13.98
N GLU A 99 4.11 6.11 -14.70
CA GLU A 99 4.03 7.53 -14.31
C GLU A 99 3.24 7.71 -13.00
N THR A 100 2.12 7.01 -12.87
CA THR A 100 1.28 7.06 -11.65
C THR A 100 2.01 6.38 -10.47
N SER A 101 2.69 5.26 -10.71
CA SER A 101 3.51 4.60 -9.69
C SER A 101 4.70 5.45 -9.25
N GLN A 102 5.33 6.19 -10.18
CA GLN A 102 6.39 7.16 -9.86
C GLN A 102 5.86 8.32 -9.01
N ALA A 103 4.69 8.87 -9.34
CA ALA A 103 4.06 9.92 -8.53
C ALA A 103 3.77 9.44 -7.09
N ILE A 104 3.31 8.19 -6.92
CA ILE A 104 3.15 7.57 -5.60
C ILE A 104 4.51 7.46 -4.90
N LEU A 105 5.54 6.99 -5.61
CA LEU A 105 6.87 6.82 -5.05
C LEU A 105 7.48 8.14 -4.57
N GLU A 106 7.34 9.22 -5.35
CA GLU A 106 7.78 10.57 -4.96
C GLU A 106 7.09 11.06 -3.68
N ILE A 107 5.81 10.72 -3.47
CA ILE A 107 5.11 11.03 -2.22
C ILE A 107 5.73 10.25 -1.07
N LEU A 108 5.96 8.95 -1.24
CA LEU A 108 6.52 8.08 -0.21
C LEU A 108 7.97 8.44 0.14
N GLU A 109 8.80 8.84 -0.83
CA GLU A 109 10.19 9.26 -0.61
C GLU A 109 10.30 10.48 0.31
N ARG A 110 9.34 11.40 0.26
CA ARG A 110 9.28 12.56 1.17
C ARG A 110 8.89 12.18 2.60
N GLU A 111 8.35 10.99 2.79
CA GLU A 111 7.78 10.51 4.05
C GLU A 111 8.54 9.30 4.62
N THR A 112 9.69 8.96 4.03
CA THR A 112 10.55 7.82 4.38
C THR A 112 12.04 8.19 4.28
N GLY A 113 12.94 7.33 4.74
CA GLY A 113 14.39 7.60 4.80
C GLY A 113 14.74 8.59 5.91
N GLU A 114 15.94 9.19 5.88
CA GLU A 114 16.32 10.21 6.86
C GLU A 114 15.54 11.52 6.62
N GLN A 115 14.51 11.76 7.43
CA GLN A 115 13.68 12.97 7.34
C GLN A 115 13.75 13.79 8.62
N HIS A 116 13.59 15.11 8.46
CA HIS A 116 13.35 16.01 9.59
C HIS A 116 11.97 15.78 10.23
N ARG A 117 11.00 15.26 9.47
CA ARG A 117 9.64 15.01 9.93
C ARG A 117 8.96 13.94 9.07
N TYR A 118 8.23 13.02 9.70
CA TYR A 118 7.52 11.92 9.05
C TYR A 118 6.01 12.14 9.16
N ARG A 119 5.48 13.08 8.38
CA ARG A 119 4.11 13.56 8.56
C ARG A 119 3.07 12.47 8.33
N LEU A 120 3.29 11.61 7.34
CA LEU A 120 2.40 10.49 7.06
C LEU A 120 2.39 9.50 8.22
N VAL A 121 3.56 9.15 8.74
CA VAL A 121 3.71 8.25 9.89
C VAL A 121 3.12 8.87 11.16
N GLU A 122 3.34 10.17 11.40
CA GLU A 122 2.71 10.93 12.50
C GLU A 122 1.18 10.91 12.42
N ASP A 123 0.61 10.98 11.20
CA ASP A 123 -0.84 10.94 11.00
C ASP A 123 -1.39 9.49 11.11
N MET A 124 -0.57 8.46 10.87
CA MET A 124 -0.87 7.04 11.11
C MET A 124 -0.83 6.67 12.60
N PHE A 125 0.04 7.33 13.35
CA PHE A 125 0.47 6.97 14.68
C PHE A 125 -0.63 7.10 15.73
N SER A 126 -0.65 6.12 16.64
CA SER A 126 -1.59 6.12 17.76
C SER A 126 -0.95 5.57 19.04
N GLY A 127 0.08 6.24 19.55
CA GLY A 127 0.61 5.95 20.89
C GLY A 127 2.12 5.73 20.91
N ASP A 128 2.59 4.49 20.77
CA ASP A 128 4.02 4.14 20.82
C ASP A 128 4.46 3.32 19.57
N ASP A 129 3.60 3.24 18.55
CA ASP A 129 3.78 2.38 17.36
C ASP A 129 4.47 3.06 16.17
N PHE A 130 5.19 4.16 16.40
CA PHE A 130 5.76 4.98 15.32
C PHE A 130 6.72 4.21 14.42
N GLU A 131 7.66 3.48 15.05
CA GLU A 131 8.69 2.73 14.32
C GLU A 131 8.09 1.61 13.46
N GLU A 132 7.06 0.93 13.98
CA GLU A 132 6.30 -0.08 13.26
C GLU A 132 5.62 0.53 12.02
N LYS A 133 4.96 1.69 12.17
CA LYS A 133 4.29 2.37 11.04
C LYS A 133 5.29 2.87 9.99
N LEU A 134 6.46 3.33 10.42
CA LEU A 134 7.53 3.69 9.50
C LEU A 134 8.03 2.46 8.73
N GLN A 135 8.20 1.31 9.40
CA GLN A 135 8.59 0.06 8.76
C GLN A 135 7.57 -0.41 7.71
N TYR A 136 6.27 -0.27 7.99
CA TYR A 136 5.22 -0.56 6.99
C TYR A 136 5.34 0.34 5.77
N LEU A 137 5.57 1.63 5.99
CA LEU A 137 5.69 2.60 4.90
C LEU A 137 6.94 2.35 4.04
N GLU A 138 8.06 2.02 4.66
CA GLU A 138 9.30 1.64 3.98
C GLU A 138 9.13 0.34 3.16
N ALA A 139 8.44 -0.65 3.73
CA ALA A 139 8.17 -1.91 3.04
C ALA A 139 7.21 -1.73 1.85
N LEU A 140 6.17 -0.92 2.01
CA LEU A 140 5.28 -0.54 0.90
C LEU A 140 6.08 0.11 -0.24
N LYS A 141 6.95 1.07 0.09
CA LYS A 141 7.83 1.74 -0.87
C LYS A 141 8.74 0.73 -1.58
N ALA A 142 9.39 -0.16 -0.83
CA ALA A 142 10.25 -1.21 -1.37
C ALA A 142 9.49 -2.12 -2.35
N GLY A 143 8.25 -2.49 -2.04
CA GLY A 143 7.40 -3.28 -2.92
C GLY A 143 7.09 -2.60 -4.25
N ILE A 144 6.90 -1.28 -4.25
CA ILE A 144 6.73 -0.50 -5.49
C ILE A 144 8.03 -0.53 -6.32
N ILE A 145 9.18 -0.33 -5.67
CA ILE A 145 10.50 -0.33 -6.31
C ILE A 145 10.82 -1.71 -6.93
N ASP A 146 10.47 -2.81 -6.25
CA ASP A 146 10.68 -4.19 -6.75
C ASP A 146 10.11 -4.39 -8.17
N ARG A 147 9.01 -3.71 -8.50
CA ARG A 147 8.31 -3.86 -9.79
C ARG A 147 8.68 -2.80 -10.82
N LEU A 148 9.01 -1.58 -10.38
CA LEU A 148 9.43 -0.51 -11.30
C LEU A 148 10.85 -0.70 -11.83
N GLY A 149 11.67 -1.49 -11.13
CA GLY A 149 13.10 -1.60 -11.39
C GLY A 149 13.85 -0.32 -11.03
N PRO A 150 15.20 -0.30 -11.11
CA PRO A 150 15.95 0.92 -10.88
C PRO A 150 15.47 2.01 -11.84
N SER A 151 15.24 3.22 -11.31
CA SER A 151 15.08 4.41 -12.14
C SER A 151 16.35 4.53 -12.99
N GLU A 152 16.24 4.37 -14.31
CA GLU A 152 17.26 4.88 -15.22
C GLU A 152 17.23 6.39 -15.08
N VAL A 153 18.05 6.90 -14.15
CA VAL A 153 18.34 8.32 -14.02
C VAL A 153 18.95 8.75 -15.35
N THR A 154 18.17 9.48 -16.14
CA THR A 154 18.66 10.21 -17.31
C THR A 154 19.08 11.60 -16.87
#